data_AF-A0A2N2F4J2-F1
#
_entry.id   AF-A0A2N2F4J2-F1
#
_cell.length_a   1.000
_cell.length_b   1.000
_cell.length_c   1.000
_cell.angle_alpha   90.00
_cell.angle_beta   90.00
_cell.angle_gamma   90.00
#
_symmetry.space_group_name_H-M   'P 1'
#
loop_
_entity.id
_entity.type
_entity.pdbx_description
1 polymer ?
#
loop_
_entity_poly.entity_id
_entity_poly.type
_entity_poly.pdbx_seq_one_letter_code
_entity_poly.pdbx_strand_id
1 'polypeptide(L)'
;MNKILKKLLRTTISKTFIMSIALCGTPTLMQGEPAHHEQQAVQLGSSFLQFIDGQPFGITPHIFGYLLQLRLGLKQIFYGNPTAEKIFSYKDKKQTLKEMALLEIKAEKTFKELCAQRARFDQQEWQEIETENAEQGAELRDSLAQAKQTIADFLLPFLRNIQPIKKQIVPLMSESCEKRGHASSLLPVCVNMADETEVTHFKQNITSYKELGLFCLDLIHFLTDMISSCPKARAQFEQLRKTDVVTQSIIDSAAE
;
A
#
# COMPACT_ATOMS: atom_id res chain seq x y z
N MET A 1 12.84 -1.24 24.03
CA MET A 1 13.43 0.13 24.02
C MET A 1 14.48 0.20 25.11
N ASN A 2 15.76 0.12 24.71
CA ASN A 2 16.92 -0.06 25.57
C ASN A 2 17.16 1.16 26.51
N LYS A 3 17.90 0.96 27.61
CA LYS A 3 18.24 2.01 28.59
C LYS A 3 18.93 3.21 27.94
N ILE A 4 19.75 3.00 26.91
CA ILE A 4 20.49 4.05 26.19
C ILE A 4 19.54 4.94 25.39
N LEU A 5 18.62 4.36 24.61
CA LEU A 5 17.58 5.13 23.89
C LEU A 5 16.65 5.88 24.85
N LYS A 6 16.29 5.28 26.00
CA LYS A 6 15.51 5.94 27.07
C LYS A 6 16.30 7.10 27.71
N LYS A 7 17.62 6.93 27.90
CA LYS A 7 18.51 7.96 28.46
C LYS A 7 18.71 9.10 27.45
N LEU A 8 18.89 8.79 26.16
CA LEU A 8 18.97 9.77 25.07
C LEU A 8 17.66 10.54 24.88
N LEU A 9 16.50 9.87 24.83
CA LEU A 9 15.20 10.55 24.78
C LEU A 9 15.01 11.48 25.99
N ARG A 10 15.40 11.06 27.20
CA ARG A 10 15.34 11.93 28.39
C ARG A 10 16.30 13.12 28.32
N THR A 11 17.48 12.95 27.74
CA THR A 11 18.51 14.01 27.71
C THR A 11 18.29 15.02 26.57
N THR A 12 17.83 14.53 25.41
CA THR A 12 17.59 15.33 24.20
C THR A 12 16.26 16.10 24.26
N ILE A 13 15.21 15.52 24.87
CA ILE A 13 13.94 16.24 25.11
C ILE A 13 14.13 17.40 26.10
N SER A 14 15.06 17.26 27.07
CA SER A 14 15.31 18.31 28.07
C SER A 14 16.14 19.50 27.57
N LYS A 15 16.81 19.42 26.40
CA LYS A 15 17.71 20.49 25.91
C LYS A 15 17.39 21.03 24.52
N THR A 16 16.60 20.31 23.70
CA THR A 16 16.41 20.66 22.27
C THR A 16 14.99 21.14 21.95
N PHE A 17 14.04 21.06 22.89
CA PHE A 17 12.63 21.38 22.63
C PHE A 17 12.33 22.90 22.50
N ILE A 18 13.32 23.78 22.64
CA ILE A 18 13.09 25.25 22.57
C ILE A 18 13.66 25.89 21.29
N MET A 19 14.49 25.24 20.45
CA MET A 19 15.31 26.01 19.49
C MET A 19 15.42 25.54 18.02
N SER A 20 14.62 24.59 17.52
CA SER A 20 14.83 24.09 16.13
C SER A 20 13.58 23.90 15.25
N ILE A 21 12.51 24.69 15.46
CA ILE A 21 11.36 24.70 14.52
C ILE A 21 11.60 25.58 13.28
N ALA A 22 12.72 26.29 13.17
CA ALA A 22 13.04 27.09 11.98
C ALA A 22 14.10 26.39 11.10
N LEU A 23 13.74 26.17 9.84
CA LEU A 23 14.65 25.98 8.68
C LEU A 23 15.24 24.57 8.48
N CYS A 24 14.43 23.64 7.99
CA CYS A 24 14.88 22.66 7.00
C CYS A 24 13.66 22.18 6.20
N GLY A 25 13.51 22.70 4.99
CA GLY A 25 12.50 22.24 4.04
C GLY A 25 12.80 20.83 3.57
N THR A 26 12.20 19.83 4.22
CA THR A 26 12.06 18.49 3.66
C THR A 26 10.92 18.48 2.65
N PRO A 27 10.99 17.66 1.58
CA PRO A 27 9.83 17.47 0.70
C PRO A 27 8.63 16.99 1.53
N THR A 28 7.57 17.79 1.50
CA THR A 28 6.30 17.61 2.23
C THR A 28 5.52 16.42 1.68
N LEU A 29 6.01 15.20 1.88
CA LEU A 29 5.37 14.01 1.32
C LEU A 29 4.44 13.27 2.28
N MET A 30 4.45 13.54 3.59
CA MET A 30 3.62 12.77 4.56
C MET A 30 3.23 13.55 5.85
N GLN A 31 3.24 14.89 5.88
CA GLN A 31 2.98 15.66 7.11
C GLN A 31 1.57 16.24 7.29
N GLY A 32 0.61 15.90 6.42
CA GLY A 32 -0.81 16.09 6.71
C GLY A 32 -1.40 14.78 7.23
N GLU A 33 -1.81 14.72 8.50
CA GLU A 33 -2.85 13.76 8.89
C GLU A 33 -4.08 13.99 8.01
N PRO A 34 -4.61 13.00 7.28
CA PRO A 34 -5.88 13.16 6.63
C PRO A 34 -6.93 12.40 7.43
N ALA A 35 -7.98 13.10 7.86
CA ALA A 35 -9.33 12.57 7.69
C ALA A 35 -9.36 11.89 6.32
N HIS A 36 -9.74 10.62 6.22
CA HIS A 36 -9.69 9.79 5.01
C HIS A 36 -10.33 10.51 3.80
N HIS A 37 -9.61 11.45 3.20
CA HIS A 37 -9.97 12.11 1.97
C HIS A 37 -9.66 11.09 0.92
N GLU A 38 -10.65 10.24 0.70
CA GLU A 38 -10.71 9.39 -0.47
C GLU A 38 -10.48 10.32 -1.65
N GLN A 39 -9.27 10.26 -2.23
CA GLN A 39 -8.93 11.08 -3.38
C GLN A 39 -10.00 10.81 -4.43
N GLN A 40 -10.56 11.88 -5.01
CA GLN A 40 -11.60 11.73 -6.02
C GLN A 40 -11.11 10.79 -7.11
N ALA A 41 -12.02 9.92 -7.54
CA ALA A 41 -11.72 8.98 -8.61
C ALA A 41 -11.42 9.76 -9.90
N VAL A 42 -10.39 9.34 -10.61
CA VAL A 42 -9.99 9.92 -11.87
C VAL A 42 -10.66 9.14 -13.00
N GLN A 43 -11.27 9.84 -13.93
CA GLN A 43 -11.84 9.22 -15.13
C GLN A 43 -10.72 8.84 -16.09
N LEU A 44 -10.67 7.57 -16.46
CA LEU A 44 -9.75 7.03 -17.45
C LEU A 44 -10.35 7.24 -18.86
N GLY A 45 -9.54 7.76 -19.78
CA GLY A 45 -9.98 8.27 -21.08
C GLY A 45 -9.90 7.27 -22.22
N SER A 46 -9.44 6.04 -21.96
CA SER A 46 -9.27 5.02 -22.99
C SER A 46 -10.59 4.55 -23.60
N SER A 47 -10.64 4.50 -24.94
CA SER A 47 -11.77 3.93 -25.69
C SER A 47 -11.99 2.44 -25.41
N PHE A 48 -10.94 1.72 -24.97
CA PHE A 48 -11.06 0.34 -24.55
C PHE A 48 -12.06 0.15 -23.40
N LEU A 49 -12.11 1.10 -22.45
CA LEU A 49 -13.05 1.04 -21.33
C LEU A 49 -14.51 1.12 -21.81
N GLN A 50 -14.79 2.00 -22.77
CA GLN A 50 -16.13 2.11 -23.36
C GLN A 50 -16.54 0.82 -24.08
N PHE A 51 -15.57 0.12 -24.67
CA PHE A 51 -15.78 -1.15 -25.36
C PHE A 51 -16.07 -2.30 -24.40
N ILE A 52 -15.49 -2.32 -23.20
CA ILE A 52 -15.65 -3.43 -22.24
C ILE A 52 -16.69 -3.16 -21.13
N ASP A 53 -17.13 -1.92 -20.93
CA ASP A 53 -18.03 -1.54 -19.84
C ASP A 53 -19.41 -2.23 -19.95
N GLY A 54 -19.69 -3.14 -19.02
CA GLY A 54 -20.93 -3.90 -18.94
C GLY A 54 -21.13 -4.92 -20.05
N GLN A 55 -20.08 -5.25 -20.82
CA GLN A 55 -20.15 -6.24 -21.89
C GLN A 55 -19.87 -7.66 -21.36
N PRO A 56 -20.47 -8.71 -21.96
CA PRO A 56 -20.23 -10.11 -21.54
C PRO A 56 -18.77 -10.56 -21.63
N PHE A 57 -18.01 -10.00 -22.58
CA PHE A 57 -16.58 -10.26 -22.79
C PHE A 57 -15.67 -9.24 -22.07
N GLY A 58 -16.26 -8.34 -21.28
CA GLY A 58 -15.57 -7.21 -20.66
C GLY A 58 -15.73 -7.19 -19.14
N ILE A 59 -16.00 -6.00 -18.58
CA ILE A 59 -16.26 -5.84 -17.15
C ILE A 59 -17.73 -6.18 -16.89
N THR A 60 -17.97 -7.45 -16.62
CA THR A 60 -19.28 -7.94 -16.15
C THR A 60 -19.51 -7.58 -14.68
N PRO A 61 -20.74 -7.74 -14.14
CA PRO A 61 -21.00 -7.55 -12.72
C PRO A 61 -20.10 -8.37 -11.79
N HIS A 62 -19.75 -9.59 -12.19
CA HIS A 62 -18.91 -10.48 -11.38
C HIS A 62 -17.47 -9.97 -11.34
N ILE A 63 -16.92 -9.56 -12.48
CA ILE A 63 -15.58 -8.93 -12.54
C ILE A 63 -15.57 -7.62 -11.76
N PHE A 64 -16.62 -6.81 -11.88
CA PHE A 64 -16.76 -5.58 -11.10
C PHE A 64 -16.75 -5.84 -9.58
N GLY A 65 -17.53 -6.83 -9.12
CA GLY A 65 -17.53 -7.28 -7.72
C GLY A 65 -16.15 -7.77 -7.27
N TYR A 66 -15.44 -8.50 -8.12
CA TYR A 66 -14.08 -8.95 -7.86
C TYR A 66 -13.09 -7.78 -7.71
N LEU A 67 -13.14 -6.77 -8.59
CA LEU A 67 -12.31 -5.56 -8.48
C LEU A 67 -12.58 -4.80 -7.16
N LEU A 68 -13.84 -4.74 -6.73
CA LEU A 68 -14.21 -4.15 -5.44
C LEU A 68 -13.61 -4.93 -4.26
N GLN A 69 -13.71 -6.26 -4.29
CA GLN A 69 -13.13 -7.12 -3.26
C GLN A 69 -11.60 -6.98 -3.19
N LEU A 70 -10.94 -6.96 -4.34
CA LEU A 70 -9.50 -6.75 -4.43
C LEU A 70 -9.09 -5.39 -3.83
N ARG A 71 -9.80 -4.32 -4.19
CA ARG A 71 -9.57 -2.97 -3.65
C ARG A 71 -9.75 -2.95 -2.13
N LEU A 72 -10.81 -3.57 -1.62
CA LEU A 72 -11.08 -3.63 -0.19
C LEU A 72 -10.00 -4.43 0.56
N GLY A 73 -9.58 -5.59 0.03
CA GLY A 73 -8.52 -6.39 0.63
C GLY A 73 -7.18 -5.64 0.68
N LEU A 74 -6.81 -4.93 -0.39
CA LEU A 74 -5.61 -4.07 -0.38
C LEU A 74 -5.71 -2.94 0.65
N LYS A 75 -6.88 -2.28 0.74
CA LYS A 75 -7.10 -1.26 1.77
C LYS A 75 -6.96 -1.84 3.17
N GLN A 76 -7.46 -3.05 3.42
CA GLN A 76 -7.32 -3.74 4.70
C GLN A 76 -5.87 -4.09 5.02
N ILE A 77 -5.08 -4.56 4.04
CA ILE A 77 -3.65 -4.82 4.26
C ILE A 77 -2.89 -3.52 4.54
N PHE A 78 -3.22 -2.46 3.81
CA PHE A 78 -2.51 -1.20 3.87
C PHE A 78 -2.83 -0.38 5.13
N TYR A 79 -4.11 -0.14 5.40
CA TYR A 79 -4.60 0.68 6.51
C TYR A 79 -4.99 -0.12 7.75
N GLY A 80 -5.06 -1.44 7.65
CA GLY A 80 -5.73 -2.28 8.63
C GLY A 80 -7.24 -2.34 8.36
N ASN A 81 -7.90 -3.29 9.03
CA ASN A 81 -9.35 -3.30 9.17
C ASN A 81 -9.66 -2.90 10.63
N PRO A 82 -10.66 -2.05 10.91
CA PRO A 82 -11.12 -1.83 12.28
C PRO A 82 -11.51 -3.12 13.02
N THR A 83 -11.89 -4.19 12.31
CA THR A 83 -12.30 -5.47 12.90
C THR A 83 -11.33 -6.63 12.66
N ALA A 84 -10.26 -6.47 11.86
CA ALA A 84 -9.30 -7.54 11.62
C ALA A 84 -7.96 -7.27 12.30
N GLU A 85 -7.25 -8.36 12.58
CA GLU A 85 -5.92 -8.28 13.16
C GLU A 85 -4.93 -7.66 12.18
N LYS A 86 -4.05 -6.81 12.71
CA LYS A 86 -2.88 -6.31 12.00
C LYS A 86 -2.01 -7.50 11.54
N ILE A 87 -1.44 -7.41 10.34
CA ILE A 87 -0.91 -8.60 9.63
C ILE A 87 0.58 -8.81 9.87
N PHE A 88 1.36 -7.74 9.99
CA PHE A 88 2.83 -7.83 9.99
C PHE A 88 3.39 -7.73 11.40
N SER A 89 4.25 -8.67 11.80
CA SER A 89 4.88 -8.65 13.10
C SER A 89 6.20 -7.88 13.08
N TYR A 90 6.37 -6.99 14.05
CA TYR A 90 7.62 -6.28 14.31
C TYR A 90 7.76 -6.01 15.82
N LYS A 91 8.83 -6.51 16.44
CA LYS A 91 9.08 -6.44 17.89
C LYS A 91 7.86 -6.90 18.71
N ASP A 92 7.34 -8.08 18.36
CA ASP A 92 6.17 -8.72 18.97
C ASP A 92 4.86 -7.93 18.89
N LYS A 93 4.83 -6.88 18.05
CA LYS A 93 3.64 -6.08 17.80
C LYS A 93 3.17 -6.32 16.39
N LYS A 94 1.89 -6.63 16.24
CA LYS A 94 1.23 -6.62 14.94
C LYS A 94 1.09 -5.18 14.45
N GLN A 95 1.40 -4.94 13.18
CA GLN A 95 1.44 -3.64 12.50
C GLN A 95 0.74 -3.77 11.13
N THR A 96 0.18 -2.66 10.66
CA THR A 96 -0.28 -2.50 9.28
C THR A 96 0.88 -2.16 8.34
N LEU A 97 0.69 -2.28 7.02
CA LEU A 97 1.73 -1.90 6.07
C LEU A 97 2.11 -0.41 6.20
N LYS A 98 1.12 0.46 6.42
CA LYS A 98 1.34 1.89 6.66
C LYS A 98 2.19 2.13 7.91
N GLU A 99 1.90 1.45 9.01
CA GLU A 99 2.68 1.57 10.24
C GLU A 99 4.12 1.07 10.07
N MET A 100 4.32 -0.03 9.33
CA MET A 100 5.66 -0.53 8.99
C MET A 100 6.47 0.47 8.18
N ALA A 101 5.86 1.11 7.17
CA ALA A 101 6.51 2.18 6.40
C ALA A 101 6.92 3.38 7.27
N LEU A 102 6.05 3.78 8.22
CA LEU A 102 6.39 4.86 9.16
C LEU A 102 7.51 4.47 10.12
N LEU A 103 7.56 3.21 10.58
CA LEU A 103 8.63 2.70 11.43
C LEU A 103 9.97 2.68 10.71
N GLU A 104 10.00 2.24 9.45
CA GLU A 104 11.19 2.25 8.59
C GLU A 104 11.72 3.69 8.39
N ILE A 105 10.85 4.61 7.97
CA ILE A 105 11.22 6.03 7.77
C ILE A 105 11.74 6.65 9.07
N LYS A 106 11.10 6.35 10.20
CA LYS A 106 11.52 6.85 11.51
C LYS A 106 12.90 6.29 11.90
N ALA A 107 13.13 5.00 11.69
CA ALA A 107 14.41 4.36 11.98
C ALA A 107 15.54 5.00 11.17
N GLU A 108 15.35 5.14 9.86
CA GLU A 108 16.32 5.77 8.95
C GLU A 108 16.64 7.21 9.38
N LYS A 109 15.60 8.01 9.66
CA LYS A 109 15.76 9.39 10.12
C LYS A 109 16.54 9.46 11.43
N THR A 110 16.17 8.66 12.42
CA THR A 110 16.86 8.63 13.72
C THR A 110 18.33 8.25 13.56
N PHE A 111 18.63 7.21 12.77
CA PHE A 111 20.02 6.81 12.54
C PHE A 111 20.82 7.91 11.83
N LYS A 112 20.25 8.55 10.81
CA LYS A 112 20.89 9.68 10.10
C LYS A 112 21.20 10.86 11.04
N GLU A 113 20.29 11.19 11.96
CA GLU A 113 20.50 12.22 12.97
C GLU A 113 21.60 11.85 13.97
N LEU A 114 21.73 10.56 14.32
CA LEU A 114 22.81 10.05 15.18
C LEU A 114 24.15 10.09 14.44
N CYS A 115 24.21 9.72 13.16
CA CYS A 115 25.41 9.85 12.32
C CYS A 115 25.90 11.30 12.24
N ALA A 116 25.00 12.26 12.10
CA ALA A 116 25.35 13.69 12.10
C ALA A 116 25.94 14.16 13.44
N GLN A 117 25.66 13.42 14.53
CA GLN A 117 26.15 13.69 15.87
C GLN A 117 27.28 12.75 16.31
N ARG A 118 27.87 11.97 15.38
CA ARG A 118 28.86 10.93 15.68
C ARG A 118 29.98 11.37 16.62
N ALA A 119 30.49 12.59 16.45
CA ALA A 119 31.58 13.14 17.27
C ALA A 119 31.25 13.30 18.77
N ARG A 120 29.97 13.15 19.17
CA ARG A 120 29.51 13.24 20.56
C ARG A 120 29.59 11.91 21.31
N PHE A 121 29.81 10.82 20.61
CA PHE A 121 29.82 9.48 21.16
C PHE A 121 31.26 8.97 21.24
N ASP A 122 31.58 8.25 22.31
CA ASP A 122 32.82 7.48 22.32
C ASP A 122 32.74 6.28 21.37
N GLN A 123 33.87 5.60 21.18
CA GLN A 123 33.95 4.47 20.24
C GLN A 123 33.02 3.31 20.63
N GLN A 124 32.85 3.05 21.92
CA GLN A 124 32.01 1.97 22.40
C GLN A 124 30.53 2.30 22.20
N GLU A 125 30.10 3.51 22.59
CA GLU A 125 28.74 4.00 22.38
C GLU A 125 28.36 3.98 20.89
N TRP A 126 29.28 4.36 20.00
CA TRP A 126 29.04 4.34 18.56
C TRP A 126 28.86 2.92 18.02
N GLN A 127 29.68 1.96 18.47
CA GLN A 127 29.55 0.55 18.09
C GLN A 127 28.21 -0.05 18.55
N GLU A 128 27.74 0.32 19.74
CA GLU A 128 26.43 -0.09 20.24
C GLU A 128 25.28 0.47 19.38
N ILE A 129 25.37 1.74 18.96
CA ILE A 129 24.40 2.37 18.04
C ILE A 129 24.39 1.68 16.67
N GLU A 130 25.56 1.41 16.10
CA GLU A 130 25.67 0.71 14.81
C GLU A 130 25.10 -0.71 14.88
N THR A 131 25.37 -1.41 15.97
CA THR A 131 24.84 -2.76 16.21
C THR A 131 23.31 -2.74 16.35
N GLU A 132 22.75 -1.87 17.19
CA GLU A 132 21.29 -1.75 17.35
C GLU A 132 20.61 -1.37 16.04
N ASN A 133 21.20 -0.46 15.25
CA ASN A 133 20.67 -0.10 13.94
C ASN A 133 20.76 -1.25 12.93
N ALA A 134 21.85 -2.03 12.93
CA ALA A 134 22.01 -3.18 12.06
C ALA A 134 20.99 -4.29 12.39
N GLU A 135 20.79 -4.59 13.68
CA GLU A 135 19.76 -5.50 14.18
C GLU A 135 18.36 -5.04 13.77
N GLN A 136 18.05 -3.76 14.03
CA GLN A 136 16.78 -3.17 13.65
C GLN A 136 16.53 -3.24 12.13
N GLY A 137 17.56 -2.97 11.33
CA GLY A 137 17.49 -3.06 9.88
C GLY A 137 17.29 -4.50 9.39
N ALA A 138 17.89 -5.49 10.04
CA ALA A 138 17.67 -6.90 9.74
C ALA A 138 16.23 -7.33 10.01
N GLU A 139 15.69 -7.00 11.19
CA GLU A 139 14.29 -7.28 11.54
C GLU A 139 13.31 -6.67 10.53
N LEU A 140 13.54 -5.41 10.11
CA LEU A 140 12.69 -4.73 9.13
C LEU A 140 12.77 -5.41 7.75
N ARG A 141 13.95 -5.85 7.31
CA ARG A 141 14.11 -6.56 6.03
C ARG A 141 13.41 -7.92 6.03
N ASP A 142 13.51 -8.67 7.12
CA ASP A 142 12.85 -9.96 7.26
C ASP A 142 11.33 -9.81 7.26
N SER A 143 10.82 -8.82 7.99
CA SER A 143 9.39 -8.50 7.99
C SER A 143 8.92 -7.98 6.62
N LEU A 144 9.76 -7.23 5.90
CA LEU A 144 9.45 -6.74 4.55
C LEU A 144 9.35 -7.91 3.55
N ALA A 145 10.23 -8.91 3.66
CA ALA A 145 10.16 -10.11 2.83
C ALA A 145 8.83 -10.86 3.03
N GLN A 146 8.37 -10.97 4.28
CA GLN A 146 7.05 -11.53 4.60
C GLN A 146 5.92 -10.67 4.00
N ALA A 147 5.99 -9.35 4.15
CA ALA A 147 4.99 -8.44 3.58
C ALA A 147 4.89 -8.53 2.05
N LYS A 148 6.03 -8.60 1.36
CA LYS A 148 6.08 -8.83 -0.09
C LYS A 148 5.43 -10.17 -0.46
N GLN A 149 5.71 -11.24 0.28
CA GLN A 149 5.11 -12.54 0.03
C GLN A 149 3.59 -12.49 0.18
N THR A 150 3.08 -11.92 1.29
CA THR A 150 1.63 -11.78 1.54
C THR A 150 0.94 -10.98 0.43
N ILE A 151 1.52 -9.85 0.00
CA ILE A 151 0.96 -9.05 -1.09
C ILE A 151 1.01 -9.82 -2.42
N ALA A 152 2.12 -10.49 -2.72
CA ALA A 152 2.24 -11.29 -3.94
C ALA A 152 1.19 -12.41 -4.00
N ASP A 153 0.99 -13.14 -2.90
CA ASP A 153 -0.01 -14.21 -2.81
C ASP A 153 -1.43 -13.66 -2.96
N PHE A 154 -1.71 -12.49 -2.39
CA PHE A 154 -2.99 -11.80 -2.54
C PHE A 154 -3.25 -11.34 -3.99
N LEU A 155 -2.21 -10.88 -4.70
CA LEU A 155 -2.33 -10.34 -6.06
C LEU A 155 -2.24 -11.39 -7.16
N LEU A 156 -1.60 -12.53 -6.91
CA LEU A 156 -1.37 -13.61 -7.87
C LEU A 156 -2.65 -14.05 -8.62
N PRO A 157 -3.79 -14.27 -7.94
CA PRO A 157 -5.04 -14.60 -8.62
C PRO A 157 -5.51 -13.49 -9.57
N PHE A 158 -5.35 -12.23 -9.17
CA PHE A 158 -5.73 -11.08 -10.00
C PHE A 158 -4.85 -11.00 -11.24
N LEU A 159 -3.53 -11.09 -11.07
CA LEU A 159 -2.57 -11.03 -12.17
C LEU A 159 -2.83 -12.12 -13.21
N ARG A 160 -3.13 -13.35 -12.77
CA ARG A 160 -3.51 -14.46 -13.66
C ARG A 160 -4.79 -14.16 -14.45
N ASN A 161 -5.79 -13.60 -13.80
CA ASN A 161 -7.08 -13.29 -14.43
C ASN A 161 -6.98 -12.17 -15.48
N ILE A 162 -6.06 -11.22 -15.30
CA ILE A 162 -5.87 -10.13 -16.27
C ILE A 162 -4.91 -10.47 -17.41
N GLN A 163 -4.21 -11.61 -17.38
CA GLN A 163 -3.23 -11.97 -18.42
C GLN A 163 -3.77 -11.83 -19.86
N PRO A 164 -4.99 -12.30 -20.20
CA PRO A 164 -5.50 -12.19 -21.57
C PRO A 164 -5.68 -10.74 -22.06
N ILE A 165 -5.84 -9.79 -21.13
CA ILE A 165 -6.12 -8.38 -21.40
C ILE A 165 -4.99 -7.44 -20.93
N LYS A 166 -3.84 -8.00 -20.56
CA LYS A 166 -2.71 -7.27 -19.96
C LYS A 166 -2.24 -6.10 -20.83
N LYS A 167 -2.14 -6.33 -22.15
CA LYS A 167 -1.74 -5.29 -23.13
C LYS A 167 -2.67 -4.08 -23.14
N GLN A 168 -3.93 -4.26 -22.75
CA GLN A 168 -4.92 -3.20 -22.68
C GLN A 168 -4.99 -2.59 -21.28
N ILE A 169 -4.73 -3.38 -20.23
CA ILE A 169 -4.74 -2.93 -18.82
C ILE A 169 -3.51 -2.08 -18.47
N VAL A 170 -2.31 -2.44 -18.94
CA VAL A 170 -1.07 -1.72 -18.63
C VAL A 170 -1.12 -0.22 -19.03
N PRO A 171 -1.63 0.15 -20.22
CA PRO A 171 -1.84 1.56 -20.56
C PRO A 171 -2.79 2.29 -19.60
N LEU A 172 -3.86 1.63 -19.13
CA LEU A 172 -4.80 2.21 -18.16
C LEU A 172 -4.15 2.43 -16.80
N MET A 173 -3.32 1.50 -16.35
CA MET A 173 -2.54 1.65 -15.11
C MET A 173 -1.58 2.83 -15.23
N SER A 174 -0.89 2.94 -16.37
CA SER A 174 0.03 4.05 -16.64
C SER A 174 -0.70 5.39 -16.63
N GLU A 175 -1.84 5.48 -17.34
CA GLU A 175 -2.70 6.66 -17.36
C GLU A 175 -3.18 7.06 -15.94
N SER A 176 -3.62 6.09 -15.14
CA SER A 176 -4.05 6.32 -13.75
C SER A 176 -2.91 6.89 -12.89
N CYS A 177 -1.72 6.30 -12.98
CA CYS A 177 -0.54 6.74 -12.25
C CYS A 177 -0.09 8.15 -12.68
N GLU A 178 -0.06 8.42 -13.99
CA GLU A 178 0.31 9.73 -14.55
C GLU A 178 -0.64 10.84 -14.09
N LYS A 179 -1.96 10.63 -14.18
CA LYS A 179 -2.96 11.63 -13.75
C LYS A 179 -2.89 11.94 -12.24
N ARG A 180 -2.28 11.06 -11.45
CA ARG A 180 -2.05 11.25 -10.00
C ARG A 180 -0.66 11.78 -9.67
N GLY A 181 0.16 12.08 -10.68
CA GLY A 181 1.52 12.58 -10.50
C GLY A 181 2.55 11.50 -10.13
N HIS A 182 2.22 10.22 -10.33
CA HIS A 182 3.05 9.07 -10.00
C HIS A 182 3.55 8.35 -11.27
N ALA A 183 4.01 9.09 -12.28
CA ALA A 183 4.45 8.52 -13.57
C ALA A 183 5.59 7.49 -13.43
N SER A 184 6.38 7.54 -12.36
CA SER A 184 7.44 6.58 -12.05
C SER A 184 6.97 5.39 -11.21
N SER A 185 5.66 5.08 -11.21
CA SER A 185 5.12 3.96 -10.43
C SER A 185 5.69 2.62 -10.91
N LEU A 186 6.00 1.74 -9.95
CA LEU A 186 6.40 0.36 -10.22
C LEU A 186 5.22 -0.51 -10.68
N LEU A 187 3.97 -0.07 -10.46
CA LEU A 187 2.77 -0.84 -10.80
C LEU A 187 2.71 -1.24 -12.28
N PRO A 188 2.69 -0.29 -13.25
CA PRO A 188 2.61 -0.65 -14.67
C PRO A 188 3.84 -1.43 -15.13
N VAL A 189 5.03 -1.16 -14.55
CA VAL A 189 6.26 -1.88 -14.87
C VAL A 189 6.14 -3.35 -14.49
N CYS A 190 5.73 -3.64 -13.25
CA CYS A 190 5.56 -5.01 -12.77
C CYS A 190 4.51 -5.79 -13.58
N VAL A 191 3.40 -5.14 -13.95
CA VAL A 191 2.32 -5.78 -14.72
C VAL A 191 2.68 -5.90 -16.21
N ASN A 192 3.74 -5.27 -16.71
CA ASN A 192 4.15 -5.43 -18.11
C ASN A 192 5.18 -6.56 -18.32
N MET A 193 5.72 -7.14 -17.24
CA MET A 193 6.71 -8.23 -17.30
C MET A 193 6.09 -9.56 -17.75
N ALA A 194 6.89 -10.53 -18.15
CA ALA A 194 6.40 -11.88 -18.44
C ALA A 194 5.97 -12.61 -17.15
N ASP A 195 4.99 -13.50 -17.24
CA ASP A 195 4.24 -14.08 -16.10
C ASP A 195 5.13 -14.69 -15.00
N GLU A 196 6.17 -15.43 -15.38
CA GLU A 196 7.10 -16.08 -14.43
C GLU A 196 8.06 -15.07 -13.76
N THR A 197 8.19 -13.89 -14.35
CA THR A 197 9.11 -12.84 -13.90
C THR A 197 8.42 -11.73 -13.11
N GLU A 198 7.08 -11.60 -13.17
CA GLU A 198 6.34 -10.54 -12.47
C GLU A 198 6.59 -10.56 -10.95
N VAL A 199 6.37 -11.72 -10.32
CA VAL A 199 6.54 -11.87 -8.86
C VAL A 199 7.99 -11.69 -8.46
N THR A 200 8.92 -12.20 -9.26
CA THR A 200 10.36 -12.04 -9.04
C THR A 200 10.76 -10.57 -9.12
N HIS A 201 10.32 -9.86 -10.16
CA HIS A 201 10.57 -8.45 -10.36
C HIS A 201 9.96 -7.61 -9.23
N PHE A 202 8.72 -7.90 -8.83
CA PHE A 202 8.06 -7.27 -7.68
C PHE A 202 8.89 -7.45 -6.40
N LYS A 203 9.35 -8.67 -6.11
CA LYS A 203 10.14 -8.96 -4.90
C LYS A 203 11.52 -8.31 -4.89
N GLN A 204 12.15 -8.20 -6.06
CA GLN A 204 13.51 -7.67 -6.22
C GLN A 204 13.54 -6.13 -6.20
N ASN A 205 12.60 -5.47 -6.87
CA ASN A 205 12.64 -4.01 -7.05
C ASN A 205 12.02 -3.23 -5.90
N ILE A 206 11.12 -3.84 -5.13
CA ILE A 206 10.59 -3.21 -3.92
C ILE A 206 11.58 -3.49 -2.80
N THR A 207 12.36 -2.50 -2.40
CA THR A 207 13.44 -2.66 -1.39
C THR A 207 13.08 -2.10 -0.02
N SER A 208 12.00 -1.34 0.07
CA SER A 208 11.53 -0.67 1.28
C SER A 208 10.01 -0.83 1.50
N TYR A 209 9.56 -0.65 2.74
CA TYR A 209 8.13 -0.55 3.04
C TYR A 209 7.48 0.67 2.41
N LYS A 210 8.22 1.77 2.26
CA LYS A 210 7.75 2.95 1.54
C LYS A 210 7.39 2.60 0.09
N GLU A 211 8.25 1.90 -0.62
CA GLU A 211 8.01 1.48 -2.01
C GLU A 211 6.86 0.47 -2.11
N LEU A 212 6.83 -0.52 -1.21
CA LEU A 212 5.73 -1.49 -1.15
C LEU A 212 4.39 -0.79 -0.90
N GLY A 213 4.41 0.20 -0.01
CA GLY A 213 3.24 0.99 0.31
C GLY A 213 2.74 1.84 -0.86
N LEU A 214 3.65 2.50 -1.58
CA LEU A 214 3.32 3.25 -2.79
C LEU A 214 2.74 2.33 -3.88
N PHE A 215 3.34 1.16 -4.10
CA PHE A 215 2.82 0.17 -5.03
C PHE A 215 1.37 -0.23 -4.71
N CYS A 216 1.09 -0.57 -3.45
CA CYS A 216 -0.27 -0.91 -3.00
C CYS A 216 -1.25 0.25 -3.16
N LEU A 217 -0.82 1.48 -2.84
CA LEU A 217 -1.64 2.67 -2.96
C LEU A 217 -1.99 2.98 -4.42
N ASP A 218 -1.01 2.90 -5.32
CA ASP A 218 -1.22 3.08 -6.75
C ASP A 218 -2.20 2.04 -7.30
N LEU A 219 -2.12 0.79 -6.84
CA LEU A 219 -3.06 -0.25 -7.23
C LEU A 219 -4.47 0.01 -6.68
N ILE A 220 -4.61 0.44 -5.42
CA ILE A 220 -5.91 0.84 -4.85
C ILE A 220 -6.54 1.98 -5.66
N HIS A 221 -5.73 2.97 -6.02
CA HIS A 221 -6.16 4.11 -6.83
C HIS A 221 -6.57 3.67 -8.23
N PHE A 222 -5.76 2.88 -8.91
CA PHE A 222 -6.08 2.32 -10.22
C PHE A 222 -7.40 1.55 -10.21
N LEU A 223 -7.61 0.68 -9.22
CA LEU A 223 -8.88 -0.06 -9.07
C LEU A 223 -10.06 0.89 -8.86
N THR A 224 -9.87 1.95 -8.06
CA THR A 224 -10.88 2.99 -7.86
C THR A 224 -11.22 3.71 -9.16
N ASP A 225 -10.20 4.08 -9.93
CA ASP A 225 -10.33 4.79 -11.20
C ASP A 225 -11.04 3.90 -12.24
N MET A 226 -10.64 2.63 -12.35
CA MET A 226 -11.28 1.63 -13.22
C MET A 226 -12.76 1.44 -12.86
N ILE A 227 -13.07 1.22 -11.58
CA ILE A 227 -14.44 1.07 -11.08
C ILE A 227 -15.29 2.31 -11.42
N SER A 228 -14.71 3.50 -11.26
CA SER A 228 -15.42 4.76 -11.54
C SER A 228 -15.61 5.04 -13.02
N SER A 229 -14.77 4.45 -13.88
CA SER A 229 -14.78 4.64 -15.33
C SER A 229 -15.67 3.63 -16.05
N CYS A 230 -16.29 2.68 -15.32
CA CYS A 230 -17.18 1.65 -15.87
C CYS A 230 -18.61 1.74 -15.26
N PRO A 231 -19.37 2.79 -15.60
CA PRO A 231 -20.68 3.04 -15.03
C PRO A 231 -21.73 1.97 -15.38
N LYS A 232 -21.66 1.33 -16.56
CA LYS A 232 -22.64 0.28 -16.93
C LYS A 232 -22.43 -0.97 -16.08
N ALA A 233 -21.18 -1.44 -15.96
CA ALA A 233 -20.83 -2.58 -15.12
C ALA A 233 -21.27 -2.35 -13.66
N ARG A 234 -21.07 -1.12 -13.16
CA ARG A 234 -21.54 -0.70 -11.83
C ARG A 234 -23.06 -0.81 -11.70
N ALA A 235 -23.81 -0.24 -12.63
CA ALA A 235 -25.27 -0.27 -12.58
C ALA A 235 -25.81 -1.71 -12.61
N GLN A 236 -25.23 -2.57 -13.44
CA GLN A 236 -25.60 -3.99 -13.51
C GLN A 236 -25.26 -4.73 -12.19
N PHE A 237 -24.11 -4.45 -11.58
CA PHE A 237 -23.74 -5.01 -10.27
C PHE A 237 -24.69 -4.57 -9.14
N GLU A 238 -25.06 -3.29 -9.12
CA GLU A 238 -26.03 -2.77 -8.13
C GLU A 238 -27.42 -3.39 -8.29
N GLN A 239 -27.84 -3.71 -9.52
CA GLN A 239 -29.08 -4.45 -9.79
C GLN A 239 -28.99 -5.88 -9.28
N LEU A 240 -27.92 -6.62 -9.61
CA LEU A 240 -27.69 -7.99 -9.16
C LEU A 240 -27.78 -8.08 -7.62
N ARG A 241 -27.07 -7.18 -6.93
CA ARG A 241 -27.05 -7.15 -5.46
C ARG A 241 -28.44 -6.92 -4.85
N LYS A 242 -29.29 -6.11 -5.49
CA LYS A 242 -30.67 -5.90 -5.02
C LYS A 242 -31.51 -7.16 -5.19
N THR A 243 -31.37 -7.84 -6.32
CA THR A 243 -32.08 -9.09 -6.60
C THR A 243 -31.68 -10.20 -5.62
N ASP A 244 -30.39 -10.33 -5.30
CA ASP A 244 -29.90 -11.34 -4.34
C ASP A 244 -30.46 -11.10 -2.93
N VAL A 245 -30.50 -9.84 -2.48
CA VAL A 245 -31.07 -9.49 -1.16
C VAL A 245 -32.58 -9.77 -1.12
N VAL A 246 -33.31 -9.46 -2.19
CA VAL A 246 -34.75 -9.76 -2.27
C VAL A 246 -34.98 -11.26 -2.27
N THR A 247 -34.19 -12.03 -3.02
CA THR A 247 -34.30 -13.49 -3.09
C THR A 247 -34.03 -14.13 -1.73
N GLN A 248 -33.00 -13.67 -1.00
CA GLN A 248 -32.71 -14.15 0.34
C GLN A 248 -33.86 -13.83 1.31
N SER A 249 -34.41 -12.60 1.27
CA SER A 249 -35.55 -12.23 2.13
C SER A 249 -36.82 -13.05 1.87
N ILE A 250 -37.09 -13.43 0.62
CA ILE A 250 -38.23 -14.28 0.25
C ILE A 250 -38.02 -15.72 0.73
N ILE A 251 -36.80 -16.25 0.61
CA ILE A 251 -36.45 -17.59 1.12
C ILE A 251 -36.59 -17.63 2.64
N ASP A 252 -36.11 -16.60 3.34
CA ASP A 252 -36.17 -16.51 4.80
C ASP A 252 -37.63 -16.38 5.28
N SER A 253 -38.49 -15.63 4.58
CA SER A 253 -39.93 -15.52 4.89
C SER A 253 -40.77 -16.74 4.48
N ALA A 254 -40.28 -17.60 3.59
CA ALA A 254 -40.95 -18.85 3.22
C ALA A 254 -40.55 -20.04 4.12
N ALA A 255 -39.57 -19.84 5.01
CA ALA A 255 -39.09 -20.82 5.97
C ALA A 255 -39.68 -20.65 7.39
N GLU A 256 -40.50 -19.62 7.61
CA GLU A 256 -41.34 -19.40 8.81
C GLU A 256 -42.75 -19.96 8.61
#